data_AF-W7L590-F1
#
_entry.id   AF-W7L590-F1
#
_cell.length_a   1.000
_cell.length_b   1.000
_cell.length_c   1.000
_cell.angle_alpha   90.00
_cell.angle_beta   90.00
_cell.angle_gamma   90.00
#
_symmetry.space_group_name_H-M   'P 1'
#
loop_
_entity.id
_entity.type
_entity.pdbx_description
1 polymer ?
#
loop_
_entity_poly.entity_id
_entity_poly.type
_entity_poly.pdbx_seq_one_letter_code
_entity_poly.pdbx_strand_id
1 'polypeptide(L)'
;MKVGEDGYLENSEVKFSKMVSMDDVFTVVGWKRVKNKEKKSSAPSQCVADYENNVNDIVEILSNHPNELIFYQELTPGYQKDWARYIFSVKQQKTREKRKAQMVDILSQGYKSIDLFRQKKK
;
A
#
# COMPACT_ATOMS: atom_id res chain seq x y z
N MET A 1 -35.02 -6.04 -15.61
CA MET A 1 -34.04 -6.02 -14.51
C MET A 1 -32.70 -6.45 -15.07
N LYS A 2 -31.69 -5.58 -15.13
CA LYS A 2 -30.34 -5.99 -15.52
C LYS A 2 -29.53 -6.28 -14.25
N VAL A 3 -28.93 -7.46 -14.20
CA VAL A 3 -27.99 -7.84 -13.15
C VAL A 3 -26.60 -7.59 -13.71
N GLY A 4 -25.77 -6.86 -12.98
CA GLY A 4 -24.36 -6.67 -13.32
C GLY A 4 -23.60 -7.98 -13.29
N GLU A 5 -22.44 -8.04 -13.95
CA GLU A 5 -21.56 -9.22 -13.99
C GLU A 5 -21.08 -9.65 -12.58
N ASP A 6 -21.16 -8.74 -11.61
CA ASP A 6 -20.85 -8.95 -10.20
C ASP A 6 -22.04 -9.46 -9.34
N GLY A 7 -23.21 -9.64 -9.96
CA GLY A 7 -24.44 -10.15 -9.35
C GLY A 7 -25.27 -9.09 -8.59
N TYR A 8 -24.93 -7.81 -8.71
CA TYR A 8 -25.71 -6.70 -8.12
C TYR A 8 -26.78 -6.18 -9.08
N LEU A 9 -27.89 -5.71 -8.50
CA LEU A 9 -28.94 -5.01 -9.24
C LEU A 9 -28.52 -3.55 -9.44
N GLU A 10 -28.48 -3.06 -10.68
CA GLU A 10 -28.27 -1.65 -11.11
C GLU A 10 -27.98 -0.64 -9.98
N ASN A 11 -26.69 -0.37 -9.71
CA ASN A 11 -26.19 0.61 -8.72
C ASN A 11 -26.76 0.50 -7.29
N SER A 12 -27.45 -0.59 -6.96
CA SER A 12 -28.04 -0.80 -5.64
C SER A 12 -27.17 -1.71 -4.78
N GLU A 13 -27.39 -1.67 -3.47
CA GLU A 13 -26.79 -2.61 -2.51
C GLU A 13 -27.46 -3.99 -2.53
N VAL A 14 -28.30 -4.28 -3.53
CA VAL A 14 -29.08 -5.52 -3.58
C VAL A 14 -28.36 -6.51 -4.48
N LYS A 15 -27.87 -7.61 -3.90
CA LYS A 15 -27.16 -8.68 -4.60
C LYS A 15 -28.03 -9.93 -4.69
N PHE A 16 -27.99 -10.61 -5.83
CA PHE A 16 -28.56 -11.95 -5.95
C PHE A 16 -27.95 -12.88 -4.90
N SER A 17 -28.80 -13.59 -4.16
CA SER A 17 -28.38 -14.55 -3.14
C SER A 17 -28.51 -15.99 -3.60
N LYS A 18 -29.67 -16.36 -4.15
CA LYS A 18 -29.95 -17.72 -4.63
C LYS A 18 -31.22 -17.75 -5.49
N MET A 19 -31.34 -18.78 -6.32
CA MET A 19 -32.61 -19.14 -6.95
C MET A 19 -33.43 -19.98 -5.97
N VAL A 20 -34.73 -19.72 -5.86
CA VAL A 20 -35.62 -20.41 -4.92
C VAL A 20 -36.50 -21.42 -5.66
N SER A 21 -37.01 -21.06 -6.83
CA SER A 21 -37.81 -21.93 -7.70
C SER A 21 -37.74 -21.40 -9.14
N MET A 22 -37.81 -22.33 -10.10
CA MET A 22 -37.81 -22.05 -11.53
C MET A 22 -38.82 -22.97 -12.20
N ASP A 23 -39.81 -22.38 -12.87
CA ASP A 23 -40.77 -23.09 -13.71
C ASP A 23 -40.99 -22.30 -15.01
N ASP A 24 -41.73 -22.86 -15.96
CA ASP A 24 -41.99 -22.23 -17.27
C ASP A 24 -42.82 -20.93 -17.18
N VAL A 25 -43.51 -20.72 -16.05
CA VAL A 25 -44.40 -19.57 -15.83
C VAL A 25 -43.73 -18.47 -15.00
N PHE A 26 -42.89 -18.82 -14.03
CA PHE A 26 -42.25 -17.85 -13.14
C PHE A 26 -40.90 -18.33 -12.60
N THR A 27 -40.10 -17.36 -12.17
CA THR A 27 -38.81 -17.60 -11.50
C THR A 27 -38.78 -16.83 -10.19
N VAL A 28 -38.55 -17.54 -9.09
CA VAL A 28 -38.41 -16.94 -7.75
C VAL A 28 -36.93 -16.87 -7.39
N VAL A 29 -36.47 -15.66 -7.10
CA VAL A 29 -35.07 -15.39 -6.71
C VAL A 29 -35.00 -14.68 -5.36
N GLY A 30 -34.06 -15.13 -4.53
CA GLY A 30 -33.75 -14.53 -3.24
C GLY A 30 -32.67 -13.46 -3.38
N TRP A 31 -32.92 -12.29 -2.80
CA TRP A 31 -31.99 -11.16 -2.79
C TRP A 31 -31.49 -10.89 -1.38
N LYS A 32 -30.28 -10.35 -1.27
CA LYS A 32 -29.71 -9.88 0.00
C LYS A 32 -29.18 -8.47 -0.16
N ARG A 33 -29.34 -7.64 0.89
CA ARG A 33 -28.67 -6.34 0.97
C ARG A 33 -27.22 -6.54 1.41
N VAL A 34 -26.29 -6.15 0.57
CA VAL A 34 -24.85 -6.15 0.84
C VAL A 34 -24.34 -4.76 0.51
N LYS A 35 -23.86 -4.05 1.53
CA LYS A 35 -23.14 -2.79 1.32
C LYS A 35 -22.04 -3.02 0.31
N ASN A 36 -22.07 -2.26 -0.78
CA ASN A 36 -21.14 -2.43 -1.87
C ASN A 36 -19.73 -2.21 -1.30
N LYS A 37 -18.94 -3.29 -1.18
CA LYS A 37 -17.57 -3.16 -0.66
C LYS A 37 -16.81 -2.37 -1.72
N GLU A 38 -16.48 -1.12 -1.41
CA GLU A 38 -15.56 -0.32 -2.23
C GLU A 38 -14.38 -1.21 -2.63
N LYS A 39 -14.04 -1.20 -3.92
CA LYS A 39 -12.90 -1.96 -4.45
C LYS A 39 -11.72 -1.67 -3.52
N LYS A 40 -11.23 -2.70 -2.82
CA LYS A 40 -10.11 -2.55 -1.90
C LYS A 40 -9.00 -1.83 -2.66
N SER A 41 -8.59 -0.66 -2.16
CA SER A 41 -7.52 0.12 -2.79
C SER A 41 -6.34 -0.82 -3.03
N SER A 42 -5.75 -0.79 -4.24
CA SER A 42 -4.69 -1.73 -4.62
C SER A 42 -3.59 -1.75 -3.55
N ALA A 43 -3.12 -2.94 -3.19
CA ALA A 43 -2.03 -3.06 -2.23
C ALA A 43 -0.78 -2.35 -2.79
N PRO A 44 0.04 -1.70 -1.93
CA PRO A 44 1.30 -1.13 -2.38
C PRO A 44 2.22 -2.22 -2.92
N SER A 45 3.01 -1.87 -3.95
CA SER A 45 3.92 -2.82 -4.58
C SER A 45 4.92 -3.38 -3.58
N GLN A 46 5.25 -4.66 -3.76
CA GLN A 46 6.31 -5.33 -3.00
C GLN A 46 7.65 -5.32 -3.76
N CYS A 47 7.65 -4.92 -5.03
CA CYS A 47 8.85 -4.83 -5.85
C CYS A 47 9.63 -3.57 -5.52
N VAL A 48 10.92 -3.73 -5.19
CA VAL A 48 11.82 -2.61 -4.86
C VAL A 48 12.07 -1.71 -6.08
N ALA A 49 12.04 -2.28 -7.28
CA ALA A 49 12.23 -1.55 -8.54
C ALA A 49 11.18 -0.44 -8.76
N ASP A 50 9.94 -0.64 -8.28
CA ASP A 50 8.85 0.32 -8.48
C ASP A 50 9.06 1.64 -7.73
N TYR A 51 10.01 1.67 -6.79
CA TYR A 51 10.33 2.82 -5.96
C TYR A 51 11.59 3.58 -6.40
N GLU A 52 12.14 3.27 -7.57
CA GLU A 52 13.36 3.93 -8.07
C GLU A 52 13.21 5.45 -8.21
N ASN A 53 12.05 5.91 -8.70
CA ASN A 53 11.76 7.34 -8.81
C ASN A 53 11.70 8.04 -7.44
N ASN A 54 11.32 7.31 -6.39
CA ASN A 54 11.21 7.84 -5.03
C ASN A 54 12.56 8.00 -4.31
N VAL A 55 13.66 7.54 -4.91
CA VAL A 55 15.00 7.79 -4.38
C VAL A 55 15.32 9.28 -4.38
N ASN A 56 14.87 10.02 -5.40
CA ASN A 56 15.03 11.47 -5.47
C ASN A 56 14.24 12.18 -4.36
N ASP A 57 13.01 11.73 -4.08
CA ASP A 57 12.21 12.27 -2.98
C ASP A 57 12.91 12.10 -1.62
N ILE A 58 13.68 11.01 -1.44
CA ILE A 58 14.48 10.82 -0.21
C ILE A 58 15.61 11.84 -0.12
N VAL A 59 16.30 12.11 -1.22
CA VAL A 59 17.38 13.12 -1.26
C VAL A 59 16.84 14.49 -0.85
N GLU A 60 15.63 14.85 -1.32
CA GLU A 60 14.97 16.08 -0.90
C GLU A 60 14.63 16.07 0.61
N ILE A 61 14.14 14.96 1.14
CA ILE A 61 13.83 14.82 2.58
C ILE A 61 15.09 14.97 3.43
N LEU A 62 16.21 14.41 2.98
CA LEU A 62 17.50 14.45 3.67
C LEU A 62 18.29 15.74 3.42
N SER A 63 17.82 16.66 2.57
CA SER A 63 18.49 17.95 2.33
C SER A 63 18.71 18.77 3.61
N ASN A 64 17.83 18.61 4.61
CA ASN A 64 17.95 19.25 5.92
C ASN A 64 18.93 18.52 6.88
N HIS A 65 19.48 17.39 6.45
CA HIS A 65 20.27 16.45 7.25
C HIS A 65 21.55 16.06 6.45
N PRO A 66 22.53 16.97 6.33
CA PRO A 66 23.65 16.79 5.40
C PRO A 66 24.53 15.58 5.71
N ASN A 67 24.70 15.20 6.98
CA ASN A 67 25.50 14.04 7.36
C ASN A 67 24.84 12.73 6.92
N GLU A 68 23.54 12.62 7.18
CA GLU A 68 22.71 11.48 6.80
C GLU A 68 22.54 11.39 5.29
N LEU A 69 22.50 12.54 4.60
CA LEU A 69 22.45 12.61 3.14
C LEU A 69 23.72 12.03 2.51
N ILE A 70 24.91 12.41 3.00
CA ILE A 70 26.19 11.87 2.52
C ILE A 70 26.21 10.36 2.71
N PHE A 71 25.88 9.89 3.92
CA PHE A 71 25.83 8.46 4.21
C PHE A 71 24.83 7.71 3.30
N TYR A 72 23.67 8.30 3.05
CA TYR A 72 22.67 7.75 2.13
C TYR A 72 23.17 7.66 0.68
N GLN A 73 23.90 8.67 0.20
CA GLN A 73 24.49 8.69 -1.13
C GLN A 73 25.58 7.62 -1.31
N GLU A 74 26.31 7.28 -0.25
CA GLU A 74 27.30 6.20 -0.24
C GLU A 74 26.68 4.79 -0.23
N LEU A 75 25.38 4.67 0.05
CA LEU A 75 24.69 3.38 0.02
C LEU A 75 24.61 2.83 -1.41
N THR A 76 24.67 1.51 -1.53
CA THR A 76 24.41 0.87 -2.83
C THR A 76 22.97 1.12 -3.27
N PRO A 77 22.69 1.17 -4.59
CA PRO A 77 21.35 1.48 -5.10
C PRO A 77 20.24 0.59 -4.53
N GLY A 78 20.55 -0.67 -4.20
CA GLY A 78 19.61 -1.59 -3.55
C GLY A 78 19.12 -1.09 -2.19
N TYR A 79 20.01 -0.58 -1.34
CA TYR A 79 19.63 -0.03 -0.03
C TYR A 79 18.86 1.29 -0.16
N GLN A 80 19.23 2.14 -1.13
CA GLN A 80 18.50 3.39 -1.42
C GLN A 80 17.04 3.10 -1.82
N LYS A 81 16.84 2.17 -2.74
CA LYS A 81 15.48 1.76 -3.17
C LYS A 81 14.70 1.08 -2.03
N ASP A 82 15.37 0.35 -1.13
CA ASP A 82 14.70 -0.27 0.03
C ASP A 82 14.19 0.78 1.02
N TRP A 83 14.95 1.86 1.26
CA TRP A 83 14.46 3.01 2.02
C TRP A 83 13.27 3.69 1.35
N ALA A 84 13.32 3.84 0.02
CA ALA A 84 12.21 4.39 -0.76
C ALA A 84 10.94 3.55 -0.59
N ARG A 85 11.06 2.22 -0.73
CA ARG A 85 9.96 1.29 -0.44
C ARG A 85 9.47 1.43 1.01
N TYR A 86 10.37 1.49 1.99
CA TYR A 86 9.98 1.63 3.39
C TYR A 86 9.14 2.89 3.62
N ILE A 87 9.51 4.04 3.06
CA ILE A 87 8.77 5.28 3.30
C ILE A 87 7.47 5.33 2.46
N PHE A 88 7.55 5.01 1.17
CA PHE A 88 6.46 5.27 0.21
C PHE A 88 5.47 4.13 0.05
N SER A 89 5.77 2.92 0.53
CA SER A 89 4.78 1.83 0.59
C SER A 89 3.57 2.15 1.48
N VAL A 90 3.67 3.13 2.37
CA VAL A 90 2.56 3.53 3.26
C VAL A 90 1.73 4.64 2.64
N LYS A 91 0.42 4.41 2.57
CA LYS A 91 -0.57 5.38 2.10
C LYS A 91 -0.86 6.49 3.11
N GLN A 92 -0.80 6.16 4.40
CA GLN A 92 -1.10 7.11 5.47
C GLN A 92 0.06 8.08 5.71
N GLN A 93 -0.23 9.37 5.54
CA GLN A 93 0.75 10.46 5.67
C GLN A 93 1.41 10.52 7.06
N LYS A 94 0.62 10.41 8.14
CA LYS A 94 1.14 10.39 9.53
C LYS A 94 2.17 9.28 9.76
N THR A 95 1.96 8.11 9.15
CA THR A 95 2.89 6.98 9.28
C THR A 95 4.12 7.18 8.42
N ARG A 96 3.96 7.78 7.23
CA ARG A 96 5.07 8.15 6.36
C ARG A 96 6.02 9.14 7.05
N GLU A 97 5.50 10.18 7.69
CA GLU A 97 6.29 11.15 8.46
C GLU A 97 7.08 10.50 9.58
N LYS A 98 6.46 9.58 10.33
CA LYS A 98 7.17 8.78 11.34
C LYS A 98 8.30 7.96 10.73
N ARG A 99 8.09 7.34 9.56
CA ARG A 99 9.12 6.57 8.85
C ARG A 99 10.26 7.47 8.36
N LYS A 100 9.98 8.71 7.93
CA LYS A 100 11.01 9.70 7.57
C LYS A 100 11.88 10.05 8.78
N ALA A 101 11.26 10.41 9.91
CA ALA A 101 12.00 10.71 11.14
C ALA A 101 12.83 9.50 11.62
N GLN A 102 12.27 8.30 11.53
CA GLN A 102 12.97 7.07 11.86
C GLN A 102 14.14 6.78 10.91
N MET A 103 14.01 7.09 9.62
CA MET A 103 15.12 6.93 8.66
C MET A 103 16.30 7.80 9.06
N VAL A 104 16.07 9.08 9.38
CA VAL A 104 17.12 10.00 9.84
C VAL A 104 17.83 9.45 11.08
N ASP A 105 17.07 8.99 12.09
CA ASP A 105 17.63 8.38 13.31
C ASP A 105 18.45 7.12 13.04
N ILE A 106 18.01 6.28 12.10
CA ILE A 106 18.72 5.02 11.77
C ILE A 106 19.99 5.31 10.97
N LEU A 107 19.95 6.26 10.03
CA LEU A 107 21.11 6.68 9.25
C LEU A 107 22.16 7.38 10.13
N SER A 108 21.74 8.21 11.08
CA SER A 108 22.66 8.87 12.02
C SER A 108 23.40 7.87 12.92
N GLN A 109 22.80 6.70 13.17
CA GLN A 109 23.44 5.58 13.86
C GLN A 109 24.31 4.69 12.96
N GLY A 110 24.43 5.02 11.66
CA GLY A 110 25.29 4.32 10.70
C GLY A 110 24.72 3.01 10.14
N TYR A 111 23.41 2.78 10.26
CA TYR A 111 22.78 1.57 9.70
C TYR A 111 22.33 1.79 8.26
N LYS A 112 22.68 0.85 7.38
CA LYS A 112 22.37 0.90 5.94
C LYS A 112 20.89 0.62 5.61
N SER A 113 20.20 -0.12 6.48
CA SER A 113 18.79 -0.47 6.32
C SER A 113 18.09 -0.57 7.67
N ILE A 114 16.75 -0.49 7.65
CA ILE A 114 15.95 -0.70 8.85
C ILE A 114 16.06 -2.13 9.40
N ASP A 115 16.27 -3.12 8.54
CA ASP A 115 16.37 -4.51 8.96
C ASP A 115 17.68 -4.76 9.71
N LEU A 116 18.79 -4.14 9.29
CA LEU A 116 20.07 -4.20 10.03
C LEU A 116 19.94 -3.56 11.41
N PHE A 117 19.22 -2.43 11.50
CA PHE A 117 18.93 -1.78 12.78
C PHE A 117 18.10 -2.68 13.70
N ARG A 118 17.05 -3.32 13.16
CA ARG A 118 16.19 -4.25 13.92
C ARG A 118 16.94 -5.49 14.38
N GLN A 119 17.84 -6.02 13.56
CA GLN A 119 18.65 -7.19 13.92
C GLN A 119 19.56 -6.90 15.10
N LYS A 120 20.19 -5.72 15.15
CA LYS A 120 21.09 -5.34 16.25
C LYS A 120 20.35 -4.92 17.53
N LYS A 121 19.08 -4.53 17.43
CA LYS A 121 18.21 -4.27 18.59
C LYS A 121 17.59 -5.53 19.21
N LYS A 122 17.75 -6.68 18.55
CA LYS A 122 17.21 -7.97 18.96
C LYS A 122 18.22 -8.73 19.80
#